data_AF-D3X7I5-F1
#
_entry.id   AF-D3X7I5-F1
#
_cell.length_a   1.000
_cell.length_b   1.000
_cell.length_c   1.000
_cell.angle_alpha   90.00
_cell.angle_beta   90.00
_cell.angle_gamma   90.00
#
_symmetry.space_group_name_H-M   'P 1'
#
loop_
_entity.id
_entity.type
_entity.pdbx_description
1 polymer ?
#
loop_
_entity_poly.entity_id
_entity_poly.type
_entity_poly.pdbx_seq_one_letter_code
_entity_poly.pdbx_strand_id
1 'polypeptide(L)' 'QFGKGKSCYYRFLSKGQQWIWLQTHYYITYHQWNSKPEFIVCTHTVVSYAEVRAERRREFGLEETSPDMATS' A
#
# COMPACT_ATOMS: atom_id res chain seq x y z
N GLN A 1 -1.54 -12.39 -14.09
CA GLN A 1 -2.23 -11.40 -13.24
C GLN A 1 -2.99 -10.46 -14.17
N PHE A 2 -4.33 -10.50 -14.19
CA PHE A 2 -5.16 -9.75 -15.15
C PHE A 2 -5.18 -8.26 -14.81
N GLY A 3 -4.16 -7.52 -15.26
CA GLY A 3 -4.10 -6.05 -15.21
C GLY A 3 -4.33 -5.39 -13.85
N LYS A 4 -4.34 -6.14 -12.74
CA LYS A 4 -4.71 -5.69 -11.39
C LYS A 4 -3.63 -6.04 -10.39
N GLY A 5 -3.46 -5.20 -9.39
CA GLY A 5 -2.46 -5.43 -8.35
C GLY A 5 -2.60 -4.48 -7.17
N LYS A 6 -1.65 -4.63 -6.25
CA LYS A 6 -1.50 -3.85 -5.04
C LYS A 6 -0.04 -3.41 -4.95
N SER A 7 0.20 -2.13 -4.69
CA SER A 7 1.56 -1.62 -4.49
C SER A 7 2.11 -2.05 -3.13
N CYS A 8 3.44 -2.04 -2.99
CA CYS A 8 4.06 -1.90 -1.68
C CYS A 8 3.65 -0.57 -1.02
N TYR A 9 3.95 -0.41 0.26
CA TYR A 9 3.86 0.91 0.90
C TYR A 9 4.91 1.86 0.29
N TYR A 10 4.46 3.05 -0.13
CA TYR A 10 5.34 4.07 -0.68
C TYR A 10 5.01 5.46 -0.10
N ARG A 11 5.93 6.41 -0.29
CA ARG A 11 5.75 7.80 0.16
C ARG A 11 5.18 8.65 -0.96
N PHE A 12 4.15 9.42 -0.65
CA PHE A 12 3.56 10.41 -1.54
C PHE A 12 3.81 11.82 -0.98
N LEU A 13 4.37 12.71 -1.80
CA LEU A 13 4.66 14.09 -1.41
C LEU A 13 3.40 14.93 -1.61
N SER A 14 2.77 15.33 -0.50
CA SER A 14 1.60 16.21 -0.54
C SER A 14 1.97 17.66 -0.88
N LYS A 15 0.96 18.45 -1.24
CA LYS A 15 1.10 19.90 -1.49
C LYS A 15 1.73 20.65 -0.29
N GLY A 16 1.47 20.20 0.94
CA GLY A 16 2.08 20.76 2.15
C GLY A 16 3.55 20.39 2.36
N GLN A 17 4.21 19.79 1.36
CA GLN A 17 5.58 19.28 1.44
C GLN A 17 5.78 18.24 2.56
N GLN A 18 4.71 17.52 2.90
CA GLN A 18 4.75 16.40 3.84
C GLN A 18 4.61 15.09 3.10
N TRP A 19 5.41 14.11 3.51
CA TRP A 19 5.32 12.76 3.01
C TRP A 19 4.28 11.97 3.81
N ILE A 20 3.31 11.39 3.10
CA ILE A 20 2.35 10.42 3.67
C ILE A 20 2.65 9.03 3.14
N TRP A 21 2.31 7.99 3.91
CA TRP A 21 2.40 6.63 3.43
C TRP A 21 1.11 6.26 2.71
N LEU A 22 1.24 5.67 1.53
CA LEU A 22 0.11 5.15 0.76
C LEU A 22 0.31 3.68 0.43
N GLN A 23 -0.80 2.97 0.34
CA GLN A 23 -0.92 1.71 -0.38
C GLN A 23 -1.97 1.88 -1.47
N THR A 24 -1.66 1.44 -2.68
CA THR A 24 -2.55 1.64 -3.84
C THR A 24 -2.97 0.30 -4.39
N HIS A 25 -4.30 0.10 -4.47
CA HIS A 25 -4.88 -0.94 -5.30
C HIS A 25 -5.10 -0.36 -6.69
N TYR A 26 -4.79 -1.13 -7.72
CA TYR A 26 -4.96 -0.68 -9.09
C TYR A 26 -5.51 -1.76 -10.00
N TYR A 27 -6.16 -1.33 -11.07
CA TYR A 27 -6.49 -2.18 -12.21
C TYR A 27 -6.46 -1.38 -13.52
N ILE A 28 -6.15 -2.06 -14.61
CA ILE A 28 -6.13 -1.51 -15.97
C ILE A 28 -7.53 -1.66 -16.58
N THR A 29 -8.06 -0.57 -17.12
CA THR A 29 -9.25 -0.60 -17.98
C THR A 29 -8.83 -0.79 -19.43
N TYR A 30 -9.56 -1.63 -20.15
CA TYR A 30 -9.29 -1.95 -21.55
C TYR A 30 -10.46 -1.50 -22.44
N HIS A 31 -10.14 -1.00 -23.62
CA HIS A 31 -11.09 -0.60 -24.63
C HIS A 31 -11.91 -1.81 -25.10
N GLN A 32 -13.24 -1.70 -25.06
CA GLN A 32 -14.17 -2.83 -25.20
C GLN A 32 -14.03 -3.60 -26.52
N TRP A 33 -13.64 -2.92 -27.60
CA TRP A 33 -13.63 -3.50 -28.95
C TRP A 33 -12.29 -4.09 -29.38
N ASN A 34 -11.17 -3.62 -28.84
CA ASN A 34 -9.83 -3.99 -29.32
C ASN A 34 -8.89 -4.42 -28.19
N SER A 35 -9.39 -4.47 -26.94
CA SER A 35 -8.65 -4.89 -25.75
C SER A 35 -7.35 -4.11 -25.51
N LYS A 36 -7.19 -2.91 -26.10
CA LYS A 36 -6.04 -2.04 -25.79
C LYS A 36 -6.23 -1.38 -24.43
N PRO A 37 -5.18 -1.24 -23.62
CA PRO A 37 -5.26 -0.53 -22.34
C PRO A 37 -5.56 0.95 -22.58
N GLU A 38 -6.47 1.52 -21.81
CA GLU A 38 -6.84 2.95 -21.90
C GLU A 38 -6.27 3.75 -20.73
N PHE A 39 -6.56 3.32 -19.51
CA PHE A 39 -6.12 3.98 -18.29
C PHE A 39 -6.01 3.01 -17.11
N ILE A 40 -5.31 3.45 -16.07
CA ILE A 40 -5.17 2.74 -14.80
C ILE A 40 -6.07 3.43 -13.78
N VAL A 41 -6.95 2.65 -13.15
CA VAL A 41 -7.73 3.11 -12.00
C VAL A 41 -6.93 2.81 -10.74
N CYS A 42 -6.79 3.82 -9.88
CA CYS A 42 -6.08 3.72 -8.61
C CYS A 42 -7.02 4.04 -7.45
N THR A 43 -6.97 3.22 -6.41
CA THR A 43 -7.58 3.52 -5.11
C THR A 43 -6.48 3.61 -4.07
N HIS A 44 -6.24 4.84 -3.60
CA HIS A 44 -5.20 5.16 -2.63
C HIS A 44 -5.75 5.05 -1.20
N THR A 45 -5.07 4.28 -0.35
CA THR A 45 -5.34 4.23 1.08
C THR A 45 -4.20 4.91 1.82
N VAL A 46 -4.52 5.89 2.66
CA VAL A 46 -3.55 6.49 3.59
C VAL A 46 -3.31 5.50 4.72
N VAL A 47 -2.04 5.16 4.95
CA VAL A 47 -1.65 4.20 6.00
C VAL A 47 -0.81 4.88 7.06
N SER A 48 -0.93 4.42 8.29
CA SER A 48 -0.13 4.91 9.40
C SER A 48 1.28 4.35 9.37
N TYR A 49 2.21 5.03 10.04
CA TYR A 49 3.57 4.51 10.19
C TYR A 49 3.63 3.20 10.98
N ALA A 50 2.71 3.00 11.93
CA ALA A 50 2.63 1.76 12.72
C ALA A 50 2.33 0.55 11.82
N GLU A 51 1.38 0.68 10.90
CA GLU A 51 1.05 -0.37 9.92
C GLU A 51 2.24 -0.70 9.00
N VAL A 52 2.94 0.33 8.50
CA VAL A 52 4.14 0.15 7.66
C VAL A 52 5.23 -0.64 8.40
N ARG A 53 5.43 -0.34 9.68
CA ARG A 53 6.39 -1.06 10.52
C ARG A 53 5.94 -2.47 10.84
N ALA A 54 4.65 -2.70 11.04
CA ALA A 54 4.10 -4.02 11.33
C ALA A 54 4.22 -4.94 10.10
N GLU A 55 3.89 -4.47 8.90
CA GLU A 55 4.06 -5.27 7.67
C GLU A 55 5.53 -5.63 7.43
N ARG A 56 6.44 -4.66 7.57
CA ARG A 56 7.89 -4.92 7.45
C ARG A 56 8.36 -5.96 8.47
N ARG A 57 7.93 -5.87 9.74
CA ARG A 57 8.31 -6.86 10.76
C ARG A 57 7.80 -8.26 10.42
N ARG A 58 6.56 -8.37 9.94
CA ARG A 58 5.98 -9.63 9.45
C ARG A 58 6.77 -10.21 8.26
N GLU A 59 7.19 -9.38 7.31
CA GLU A 59 8.02 -9.82 6.17
C GLU A 59 9.35 -10.43 6.62
N PHE A 60 9.94 -9.93 7.72
CA PHE A 60 11.17 -10.48 8.32
C PHE A 60 10.91 -11.61 9.33
N GLY A 61 9.67 -12.09 9.49
CA GLY A 61 9.34 -13.18 10.41
C GLY A 61 9.49 -12.83 11.90
N LEU A 62 9.54 -11.53 12.24
CA LEU A 62 9.60 -11.05 13.62
C LEU A 62 8.18 -10.74 14.07
N GLU A 63 7.53 -11.68 14.78
CA GLU A 63 6.23 -11.43 15.39
C GLU A 63 6.31 -10.31 16.45
N GLU A 64 5.24 -9.53 16.56
CA GLU A 64 5.14 -8.51 17.61
C GLU A 64 4.94 -9.20 18.96
N THR A 65 5.94 -9.12 19.84
CA THR A 65 5.69 -9.27 21.28
C THR A 65 4.75 -8.14 21.70
N SER A 66 3.56 -8.51 22.18
CA SER A 66 2.58 -7.56 22.73
C SER A 66 3.24 -6.59 23.73
N PRO A 67 2.87 -5.30 23.76
CA PRO A 67 3.40 -4.34 24.73
C PRO A 67 3.14 -4.72 26.19
N ASP A 68 2.18 -5.62 26.44
CA ASP A 68 1.74 -6.02 27.78
C ASP A 68 2.76 -6.87 28.56
N MET A 69 3.90 -7.24 27.97
CA MET A 69 4.96 -7.99 28.67
C MET A 69 6.08 -7.11 29.26
N ALA A 70 6.05 -5.79 29.08
CA ALA A 70 7.11 -4.89 29.55
C ALA A 70 6.83 -4.22 30.92
N THR A 71 5.74 -4.58 31.59
CA THR A 71 5.42 -4.14 32.96
C THR A 71 5.13 -5.33 33.85
N SER A 72 6.18 -5.96 34.38
CA SER A 72 6.12 -6.87 35.53
C SER A 72 7.40 -6.74 36.33
#